data_AF-A0A0H5R858-F1
#
_entry.id   AF-A0A0H5R858-F1
#
_cell.length_a   1.000
_cell.length_b   1.000
_cell.length_c   1.000
_cell.angle_alpha   90.00
_cell.angle_beta   90.00
_cell.angle_gamma   90.00
#
_symmetry.space_group_name_H-M   'P 1'
#
loop_
_entity.id
_entity.type
_entity.pdbx_description
1 polymer ?
#
loop_
_entity_poly.entity_id
_entity_poly.type
_entity_poly.pdbx_seq_one_letter_code
_entity_poly.pdbx_strand_id
1 'polypeptide(L)'
;MLMLIDVYCMFNRARGTELISPDDLLHACRLFTELNFALKVREFSSGVLAIQGPTHDDKRMTQTILQIIDSRGPITDIQLSGLLSISIIVAAEHLHSAENAGALCRDTTPEATRFYKNLFVFV
;
A
#
# COMPACT_ATOMS: atom_id res chain seq x y z
N MET A 1 2.87 -1.81 7.06
CA MET A 1 2.33 -0.50 6.66
C MET A 1 0.86 -0.50 7.03
N LEU A 2 0.33 0.61 7.54
CA LEU A 2 -1.09 0.76 7.90
C LEU A 2 -1.63 2.01 7.24
N MET A 3 -2.90 1.99 6.81
CA MET A 3 -3.52 3.20 6.27
C MET A 3 -3.69 4.23 7.38
N LEU A 4 -3.57 5.51 7.07
CA LEU A 4 -3.72 6.57 8.07
C LEU A 4 -5.12 6.52 8.72
N ILE A 5 -6.14 6.13 7.94
CA ILE A 5 -7.50 5.91 8.45
C ILE A 5 -7.57 4.77 9.47
N ASP A 6 -6.83 3.68 9.25
CA ASP A 6 -6.76 2.57 10.20
C ASP A 6 -6.08 3.03 11.49
N VAL A 7 -4.99 3.80 11.36
CA VAL A 7 -4.28 4.40 12.51
C VAL A 7 -5.20 5.32 13.30
N TYR A 8 -5.99 6.17 12.62
CA TYR A 8 -6.98 7.05 13.24
C TYR A 8 -8.01 6.26 14.06
N CYS A 9 -8.63 5.25 13.44
CA CYS A 9 -9.61 4.40 14.11
C CYS A 9 -9.00 3.66 15.30
N MET A 10 -7.81 3.09 15.14
CA MET A 10 -7.11 2.37 16.22
C MET A 10 -6.76 3.28 17.39
N PHE A 11 -6.22 4.47 17.10
CA PHE A 11 -5.80 5.43 18.12
C PHE A 11 -7.00 5.94 18.92
N ASN A 12 -8.04 6.39 18.23
CA ASN A 12 -9.25 6.91 18.89
C ASN A 12 -10.00 5.82 19.67
N ARG A 13 -10.06 4.59 19.13
CA ARG A 13 -10.65 3.46 19.86
C ARG A 13 -9.90 3.14 21.15
N ALA A 14 -8.57 3.31 21.18
CA ALA A 14 -7.77 3.10 22.39
C ALA A 14 -7.97 4.21 23.45
N ARG A 15 -8.32 5.43 23.04
CA ARG A 15 -8.54 6.59 23.95
C ARG A 15 -9.92 6.63 24.61
N GLY A 16 -10.90 5.88 24.10
CA GLY A 16 -12.26 5.87 24.64
C GLY A 16 -12.99 7.20 24.39
N THR A 17 -13.02 8.09 25.38
CA THR A 17 -13.78 9.36 25.30
C THR A 17 -12.93 10.55 24.87
N GLU A 18 -11.61 10.49 25.00
CA GLU A 18 -10.72 11.59 24.64
C GLU A 18 -10.30 11.52 23.17
N LEU A 19 -11.26 11.66 22.27
CA LEU A 19 -11.02 11.54 20.82
C LEU A 19 -10.22 12.73 20.27
N ILE A 20 -9.45 12.49 19.22
CA ILE A 20 -8.80 13.54 18.42
C ILE A 20 -9.42 13.64 17.04
N SER A 21 -9.29 14.82 16.42
CA SER A 21 -9.72 15.02 15.04
C SER A 21 -8.77 14.32 14.04
N PRO A 22 -9.24 14.02 12.81
CA PRO A 22 -8.38 13.49 11.76
C PRO A 22 -7.19 14.41 11.44
N ASP A 23 -7.41 15.74 11.44
CA ASP A 23 -6.39 16.74 11.16
C ASP A 23 -5.28 16.75 12.23
N ASP A 24 -5.65 16.63 13.51
CA ASP A 24 -4.68 16.56 14.61
C ASP A 24 -3.78 15.33 14.47
N LEU A 25 -4.36 14.16 14.13
CA LEU A 25 -3.57 12.96 13.90
C LEU A 25 -2.62 13.13 12.71
N LEU A 26 -3.12 13.67 11.59
CA LEU A 26 -2.30 13.87 10.40
C LEU A 26 -1.13 14.82 10.68
N HIS A 27 -1.38 15.95 11.35
CA HIS A 27 -0.33 16.87 11.77
C HIS A 27 0.69 16.19 12.70
N ALA A 28 0.24 15.44 13.69
CA ALA A 28 1.13 14.70 14.59
C ALA A 28 1.99 13.66 13.84
N CYS A 29 1.41 12.91 12.89
CA CYS A 29 2.14 11.94 12.10
C CYS A 29 3.18 12.58 11.16
N ARG A 30 2.92 13.78 10.63
CA ARG A 30 3.90 14.50 9.80
C ARG A 30 5.17 14.86 10.57
N LEU A 31 5.05 15.10 11.88
CA LEU A 31 6.19 15.37 12.77
C LEU A 31 7.07 14.14 13.00
N PHE A 32 6.67 12.93 12.58
CA PHE A 32 7.47 11.73 12.82
C PHE A 32 8.88 11.83 12.23
N THR A 33 9.01 12.41 11.04
CA THR A 33 10.30 12.61 10.38
C THR A 33 11.14 13.65 11.13
N GLU A 34 10.53 14.74 11.57
CA GLU A 34 11.22 15.84 12.28
C GLU A 34 11.72 15.39 13.67
N LEU A 35 10.93 14.56 14.34
CA LEU A 35 11.24 14.02 15.67
C LEU A 35 12.09 12.74 15.61
N ASN A 36 12.58 12.37 14.42
CA ASN A 36 13.44 11.21 14.19
C ASN A 36 12.84 9.87 14.68
N PHE A 37 11.52 9.71 14.54
CA PHE A 37 10.86 8.43 14.77
C PHE A 37 11.14 7.48 13.61
N ALA A 38 11.17 6.17 13.89
CA ALA A 38 11.33 5.12 12.88
C ALA A 38 10.08 4.93 11.97
N LEU A 39 9.12 5.86 12.00
CA LEU A 39 7.90 5.81 11.22
C LEU A 39 7.84 7.03 10.32
N LYS A 40 7.24 6.88 9.13
CA LYS A 40 7.03 7.98 8.19
C LYS A 40 5.61 7.94 7.64
N VAL A 41 5.06 9.13 7.40
CA VAL A 41 3.87 9.28 6.56
C VAL A 41 4.29 9.10 5.11
N ARG A 42 3.56 8.28 4.39
CA ARG A 42 3.68 8.10 2.95
C ARG A 42 2.37 8.49 2.29
N GLU A 43 2.50 9.17 1.16
CA GLU A 43 1.41 9.44 0.24
C GLU A 43 1.60 8.60 -1.02
N PHE A 44 0.57 7.86 -1.39
CA PHE A 44 0.54 7.12 -2.65
C PHE A 44 0.11 8.03 -3.80
N SER A 45 0.34 7.58 -5.04
CA SER A 45 -0.08 8.33 -6.24
C SER A 45 -1.60 8.54 -6.32
N SER A 46 -2.38 7.72 -5.62
CA SER A 46 -3.83 7.86 -5.48
C SER A 46 -4.25 8.97 -4.50
N GLY A 47 -3.30 9.59 -3.78
CA GLY A 47 -3.57 10.53 -2.67
C GLY A 47 -3.84 9.82 -1.33
N VAL A 48 -3.82 8.50 -1.31
CA VAL A 48 -4.04 7.72 -0.09
C VAL A 48 -2.83 7.83 0.83
N LEU A 49 -3.09 8.06 2.12
CA LEU A 49 -2.06 8.21 3.15
C LEU A 49 -1.87 6.93 3.97
N ALA A 50 -0.62 6.57 4.24
CA ALA A 50 -0.25 5.42 5.06
C ALA A 50 0.93 5.74 6.00
N ILE A 51 0.98 5.03 7.12
CA ILE A 51 2.12 5.01 8.03
C ILE A 51 3.00 3.79 7.73
N GLN A 52 4.27 4.05 7.48
CA GLN A 52 5.24 3.06 7.05
C GLN A 52 6.46 3.04 7.99
N GLY A 53 6.96 1.84 8.29
CA GLY A 53 8.24 1.66 8.98
C GLY A 53 9.46 1.94 8.08
N PRO A 54 10.68 1.89 8.63
CA PRO A 54 11.88 2.30 7.93
C PRO A 54 12.36 1.23 6.93
N THR A 55 11.99 -0.02 7.15
CA THR A 55 12.43 -1.20 6.39
C THR A 55 11.66 -1.46 5.10
N HIS A 56 10.67 -0.63 4.79
CA HIS A 56 9.82 -0.89 3.64
C HIS A 56 10.38 -0.24 2.38
N ASP A 57 10.62 -1.09 1.38
CA ASP A 57 11.20 -0.80 0.08
C ASP A 57 10.23 -1.26 -1.01
N ASP A 58 9.80 -0.32 -1.85
CA ASP A 58 8.89 -0.57 -2.96
C ASP A 58 9.48 -1.51 -3.99
N LYS A 59 10.79 -1.42 -4.25
CA LYS A 59 11.45 -2.29 -5.23
C LYS A 59 11.38 -3.74 -4.79
N ARG A 60 11.60 -4.00 -3.50
CA ARG A 60 11.50 -5.32 -2.89
C ARG A 60 10.06 -5.85 -2.95
N MET A 61 9.08 -4.98 -2.71
CA MET A 61 7.68 -5.35 -2.84
C MET A 61 7.32 -5.71 -4.29
N THR A 62 7.72 -4.90 -5.27
CA THR A 62 7.52 -5.19 -6.70
C THR A 62 8.16 -6.52 -7.09
N GLN A 63 9.39 -6.79 -6.65
CA GLN A 63 10.06 -8.09 -6.90
C GLN A 63 9.28 -9.26 -6.30
N THR A 64 8.75 -9.09 -5.09
CA THR A 64 7.93 -10.13 -4.43
C THR A 64 6.64 -10.39 -5.21
N ILE A 65 5.98 -9.34 -5.71
CA ILE A 65 4.79 -9.45 -6.55
C ILE A 65 5.11 -10.17 -7.86
N LEU A 66 6.22 -9.83 -8.51
CA LEU A 66 6.66 -10.50 -9.74
C LEU A 66 6.92 -12.00 -9.52
N GLN A 67 7.55 -12.39 -8.39
CA GLN A 67 7.73 -13.80 -8.04
C GLN A 67 6.41 -14.53 -7.81
N ILE A 68 5.42 -13.86 -7.20
CA ILE A 68 4.07 -14.42 -7.04
C ILE A 68 3.42 -14.63 -8.41
N ILE A 69 3.53 -13.66 -9.31
CA ILE A 69 2.96 -13.76 -10.67
C ILE A 69 3.65 -14.86 -11.47
N ASP A 70 4.98 -14.96 -11.39
CA ASP A 70 5.75 -16.00 -12.10
C ASP A 70 5.40 -17.42 -11.60
N SER A 71 4.97 -17.57 -10.35
CA SER A 71 4.64 -18.89 -9.76
C SER A 71 3.15 -19.27 -9.87
N ARG A 72 2.23 -18.31 -9.83
CA ARG A 72 0.77 -18.57 -9.77
C ARG A 72 -0.01 -18.03 -10.96
N GLY A 73 0.65 -17.28 -11.83
CA GLY A 73 0.00 -16.54 -12.91
C GLY A 73 -0.52 -15.17 -12.48
N PRO A 74 -1.38 -14.54 -13.29
CA PRO A 74 -1.88 -13.19 -13.07
C PRO A 74 -2.71 -13.10 -11.79
N ILE A 75 -2.62 -11.97 -11.10
CA ILE A 75 -3.23 -11.79 -9.77
C ILE A 75 -4.16 -10.58 -9.70
N THR A 76 -5.17 -10.66 -8.81
CA THR A 76 -5.98 -9.51 -8.39
C THR A 76 -5.49 -8.93 -7.06
N ASP A 77 -5.97 -7.73 -6.73
CA ASP A 77 -5.80 -7.09 -5.41
C ASP A 77 -6.29 -7.96 -4.25
N ILE A 78 -7.44 -8.61 -4.39
CA ILE A 78 -8.01 -9.55 -3.42
C ILE A 78 -7.05 -10.75 -3.20
N GLN A 79 -6.55 -11.33 -4.29
CA GLN A 79 -5.63 -12.47 -4.20
C GLN A 79 -4.31 -12.06 -3.55
N LEU A 80 -3.75 -10.92 -3.93
CA LEU A 80 -2.52 -10.41 -3.33
C LEU A 80 -2.69 -10.12 -1.83
N SER A 81 -3.82 -9.52 -1.45
CA SER A 81 -4.19 -9.27 -0.07
C SER A 81 -4.20 -10.56 0.76
N GLY A 82 -4.84 -11.61 0.26
CA GLY A 82 -4.86 -12.92 0.91
C GLY A 82 -3.49 -13.57 1.03
N LEU A 83 -2.64 -13.46 0.00
CA LEU A 83 -1.31 -14.06 -0.02
C LEU A 83 -0.32 -13.39 0.94
N LEU A 84 -0.37 -12.06 1.01
CA LEU A 84 0.55 -11.29 1.85
C LEU A 84 -0.04 -10.95 3.23
N SER A 85 -1.28 -11.34 3.50
CA SER A 85 -2.01 -10.99 4.73
C SER A 85 -2.00 -9.48 5.02
N ILE A 86 -2.23 -8.69 3.97
CA ILE A 86 -2.31 -7.22 4.01
C ILE A 86 -3.72 -6.77 3.66
N SER A 87 -4.10 -5.54 4.05
CA SER A 87 -5.36 -4.94 3.62
C SER A 87 -5.45 -4.88 2.09
N ILE A 88 -6.65 -5.06 1.54
CA ILE A 88 -6.92 -4.98 0.10
C ILE A 88 -6.51 -3.63 -0.49
N ILE A 89 -6.68 -2.54 0.27
CA ILE A 89 -6.29 -1.20 -0.16
C ILE A 89 -4.76 -1.12 -0.30
N VAL A 90 -4.01 -1.67 0.67
CA VAL A 90 -2.54 -1.74 0.60
C VAL A 90 -2.08 -2.61 -0.56
N ALA A 91 -2.75 -3.74 -0.80
CA ALA A 91 -2.46 -4.61 -1.94
C ALA A 91 -2.68 -3.87 -3.27
N ALA A 92 -3.80 -3.16 -3.41
CA ALA A 92 -4.08 -2.34 -4.57
C ALA A 92 -3.01 -1.27 -4.78
N GLU A 93 -2.62 -0.54 -3.73
CA GLU A 93 -1.56 0.48 -3.83
C GLU A 93 -0.21 -0.08 -4.26
N HIS A 94 0.15 -1.29 -3.81
CA HIS A 94 1.37 -1.96 -4.25
C HIS A 94 1.31 -2.37 -5.72
N LEU A 95 0.16 -2.88 -6.20
CA LEU A 95 -0.04 -3.22 -7.60
C LEU A 95 0.03 -1.98 -8.50
N HIS A 96 -0.63 -0.89 -8.12
CA HIS A 96 -0.58 0.39 -8.84
C HIS A 96 0.83 0.99 -8.82
N SER A 97 1.55 0.91 -7.70
CA SER A 97 2.95 1.37 -7.62
C SER A 97 3.86 0.57 -8.56
N ALA A 98 3.66 -0.75 -8.65
CA ALA A 98 4.43 -1.61 -9.54
C ALA A 98 4.06 -1.41 -11.03
N GLU A 99 2.79 -1.13 -11.34
CA GLU A 99 2.34 -0.72 -12.67
C GLU A 99 2.95 0.63 -13.08
N ASN A 100 2.92 1.64 -12.20
CA ASN A 100 3.52 2.95 -12.43
C ASN A 100 5.04 2.88 -12.66
N ALA A 101 5.71 1.91 -12.04
CA ALA A 101 7.12 1.61 -12.28
C ALA A 101 7.39 0.85 -13.60
N GLY A 102 6.34 0.51 -14.35
CA GLY A 102 6.41 -0.24 -15.60
C GLY A 102 6.64 -1.74 -15.43
N ALA A 103 6.65 -2.28 -14.21
CA ALA A 103 6.91 -3.70 -13.95
C ALA A 103 5.69 -4.59 -14.22
N LEU A 104 4.49 -4.03 -14.04
CA LEU A 104 3.22 -4.71 -14.28
C LEU A 104 2.41 -4.01 -15.37
N CYS A 105 1.50 -4.76 -15.97
CA CYS A 105 0.41 -4.23 -16.78
C CYS A 105 -0.92 -4.82 -16.28
N ARG A 106 -2.02 -4.11 -16.49
CA ARG A 106 -3.35 -4.56 -16.06
C ARG A 106 -4.25 -4.86 -17.25
N ASP A 107 -5.10 -5.85 -17.05
CA ASP A 107 -6.26 -6.15 -17.89
C ASP A 107 -7.51 -5.92 -17.05
N THR A 108 -8.34 -4.97 -17.47
CA THR A 108 -9.58 -4.61 -16.78
C THR A 108 -10.76 -5.11 -17.58
N THR A 109 -11.43 -6.12 -17.03
CA THR A 109 -12.70 -6.63 -17.56
C THR A 109 -13.83 -6.28 -16.60
N PRO A 110 -15.11 -6.41 -17.03
CA PRO A 110 -16.26 -6.23 -16.13
C PRO A 110 -16.24 -7.19 -14.93
N GLU A 111 -15.53 -8.32 -15.02
CA GLU A 111 -15.43 -9.30 -13.95
C GLU A 111 -14.35 -8.93 -12.93
N ALA A 112 -13.17 -8.51 -13.39
CA ALA A 112 -12.04 -8.23 -12.52
C ALA A 112 -10.96 -7.39 -13.22
N THR A 113 -10.18 -6.65 -12.42
CA THR A 113 -8.88 -6.11 -12.84
C THR A 113 -7.79 -7.08 -12.42
N ARG A 114 -7.08 -7.65 -13.41
CA ARG A 114 -5.97 -8.58 -13.19
C ARG A 114 -4.66 -7.93 -13.58
N PHE A 115 -3.62 -8.15 -12.78
CA PHE A 115 -2.28 -7.66 -13.02
C PHE A 115 -1.38 -8.78 -13.53
N TYR A 116 -0.63 -8.45 -14.58
CA TYR A 116 0.29 -9.32 -15.30
C TYR A 116 1.68 -8.71 -15.25
N LYS A 117 2.70 -9.55 -15.45
CA LYS A 117 4.05 -9.09 -15.70
C LYS A 117 4.09 -8.30 -17.00
N ASN A 118 4.72 -7.13 -16.99
CA ASN A 118 4.78 -6.30 -18.19
C ASN A 118 5.76 -6.88 -19.21
N LEU A 119 5.22 -7.44 -20.30
CA LEU A 119 6.00 -7.98 -21.41
C LEU A 119 6.24 -6.97 -22.53
N PHE A 120 5.57 -5.80 -22.49
CA PHE A 120 5.60 -4.80 -23.56
C PHE A 120 6.79 -3.85 -23.48
N VAL A 121 7.40 -3.71 -22.29
CA VAL A 121 8.54 -2.80 -22.07
C VAL A 121 9.85 -3.37 -22.63
N PHE A 122 9.86 -4.64 -23.06
CA PHE A 122 11.00 -5.30 -23.71
C PHE A 122 10.90 -5.33 -25.25
N VAL A 123 10.03 -4.51 -25.86
CA VAL A 123 9.87 -4.37 -27.32
C VAL A 123 10.33 -3.00 -27.79
#